data_AF-A0A0G1SX97-F1
#
_entry.id   AF-A0A0G1SX97-F1
#
_cell.length_a   1.000
_cell.length_b   1.000
_cell.length_c   1.000
_cell.angle_alpha   90.00
_cell.angle_beta   90.00
_cell.angle_gamma   90.00
#
_symmetry.space_group_name_H-M   'P 1'
#
loop_
_entity.id
_entity.type
_entity.pdbx_description
1 polymer ?
#
loop_
_entity_poly.entity_id
_entity_poly.type
_entity_poly.pdbx_seq_one_letter_code
_entity_poly.pdbx_strand_id
1 'polypeptide(L)' 'MDIRQQSLNGAQFGISSELLASELLQTAGIATVPGSAFGSAGEGYLRLSFAAPQQVLAEAVRRLDTFQSTHL' A
#
# COMPACT_ATOMS: atom_id res chain seq x y z
N MET A 1 -14.69 13.87 -16.43
CA MET A 1 -13.55 12.99 -16.07
C MET A 1 -13.20 13.34 -14.64
N ASP A 2 -13.89 12.67 -13.71
CA ASP A 2 -13.96 13.05 -12.30
C ASP A 2 -12.83 12.31 -11.56
N ILE A 3 -11.75 13.04 -11.26
CA ILE A 3 -10.54 12.53 -10.60
C ILE A 3 -10.78 12.62 -9.08
N ARG A 4 -11.78 11.90 -8.57
CA ARG A 4 -11.98 11.80 -7.13
C ARG A 4 -10.82 10.99 -6.56
N GLN A 5 -9.97 11.69 -5.82
CA GLN A 5 -8.89 11.15 -5.03
C GLN A 5 -9.39 10.03 -4.13
N GLN A 6 -9.11 8.78 -4.50
CA GLN A 6 -9.21 7.65 -3.59
C GLN A 6 -7.84 7.52 -2.91
N SER A 7 -7.67 8.32 -1.86
CA SER A 7 -6.62 8.09 -0.87
C SER A 7 -6.82 6.68 -0.33
N LEU A 8 -5.83 5.81 -0.51
CA LEU A 8 -5.79 4.47 0.07
C LEU A 8 -5.65 4.60 1.60
N ASN A 9 -6.75 4.88 2.29
CA ASN A 9 -6.82 4.93 3.73
C ASN A 9 -7.18 3.52 4.23
N GLY A 10 -6.20 2.72 4.66
CA GLY A 10 -6.43 1.42 5.29
C GLY A 10 -7.32 1.51 6.54
N ALA A 11 -7.34 2.67 7.21
CA ALA A 11 -8.26 2.99 8.30
C ALA A 11 -9.75 2.89 7.91
N GLN A 12 -10.09 3.03 6.62
CA GLN A 12 -11.47 2.98 6.13
C GLN A 12 -12.02 1.56 6.00
N PHE A 13 -11.14 0.54 6.00
CA PHE A 13 -11.50 -0.88 5.91
C PHE A 13 -11.34 -1.64 7.24
N GLY A 14 -10.90 -0.96 8.32
CA GLY A 14 -10.67 -1.58 9.63
C GLY A 14 -9.52 -2.59 9.65
N ILE A 15 -8.67 -2.58 8.62
CA ILE A 15 -7.53 -3.49 8.46
C ILE A 15 -6.31 -2.80 9.06
N SER A 16 -5.54 -3.51 9.90
CA SER A 16 -4.32 -2.92 10.47
C SER A 16 -3.27 -2.67 9.39
N SER A 17 -2.47 -1.61 9.58
CA SER A 17 -1.36 -1.26 8.69
C SER A 17 -0.33 -2.40 8.57
N GLU A 18 -0.13 -3.18 9.64
CA GLU A 18 0.70 -4.39 9.66
C GLU A 18 0.15 -5.50 8.78
N LEU A 19 -1.15 -5.79 8.90
CA LEU A 19 -1.79 -6.81 8.08
C LEU A 19 -1.74 -6.41 6.61
N LEU A 20 -2.06 -5.15 6.28
CA LEU A 20 -1.98 -4.65 4.91
C LEU A 20 -0.54 -4.75 4.34
N ALA A 21 0.47 -4.39 5.13
CA ALA A 21 1.87 -4.51 4.71
C ALA A 21 2.27 -5.97 4.45
N SER A 22 1.81 -6.90 5.29
CA SER A 22 2.05 -8.34 5.14
C SER A 22 1.35 -8.91 3.90
N GLU A 23 0.09 -8.57 3.67
CA GLU A 23 -0.69 -9.03 2.51
C GLU A 23 -0.06 -8.56 1.20
N LEU A 24 0.34 -7.28 1.10
CA LEU A 24 1.05 -6.76 -0.08
C LEU A 24 2.37 -7.48 -0.34
N LEU A 25 3.09 -7.86 0.71
CA LEU A 25 4.32 -8.62 0.57
C LEU A 25 4.04 -10.05 0.07
N GLN A 26 3.06 -10.73 0.65
CA GLN A 26 2.77 -12.14 0.33
C GLN A 26 2.10 -12.32 -1.03
N THR A 27 1.17 -11.43 -1.39
CA THR A 27 0.35 -11.56 -2.60
C THR A 27 0.94 -10.82 -3.80
N ALA A 28 1.47 -9.62 -3.59
CA ALA A 28 2.00 -8.76 -4.64
C ALA A 28 3.54 -8.69 -4.68
N GLY A 29 4.22 -9.28 -3.69
CA GLY A 29 5.69 -9.22 -3.61
C GLY A 29 6.22 -7.80 -3.40
N ILE A 30 5.43 -6.93 -2.75
CA ILE A 30 5.80 -5.52 -2.49
C ILE A 30 6.06 -5.36 -0.99
N ALA A 31 7.33 -5.13 -0.64
CA ALA A 31 7.70 -4.79 0.72
C ALA A 31 7.36 -3.32 1.02
N THR A 32 6.61 -3.09 2.10
CA THR A 32 6.27 -1.76 2.62
C THR A 32 6.54 -1.72 4.12
N VAL A 33 6.57 -0.52 4.71
CA VAL A 33 6.65 -0.38 6.17
C VAL A 33 5.25 -0.01 6.69
N PRO A 34 4.69 -0.74 7.66
CA PRO A 34 3.41 -0.37 8.26
C PRO A 34 3.53 0.97 8.97
N GLY A 35 2.52 1.82 8.82
CA GLY A 35 2.51 3.14 9.44
C GLY A 35 2.46 3.07 10.97
N SER A 36 1.95 1.97 11.57
CA SER A 36 2.01 1.71 13.02
C SER A 36 3.43 1.81 13.59
N ALA A 37 4.45 1.48 12.79
CA ALA A 37 5.86 1.59 13.19
C ALA A 37 6.32 3.03 13.46
N PHE A 38 5.55 4.03 13.04
CA PHE A 38 5.79 5.46 13.27
C PHE A 38 4.88 6.05 14.36
N GLY A 39 4.16 5.20 15.09
CA GLY A 39 3.22 5.58 16.14
C GLY A 39 1.76 5.45 15.70
N SER A 40 0.84 5.60 16.65
CA SER A 40 -0.60 5.38 16.44
C SER A 40 -1.21 6.26 15.35
N ALA A 41 -0.65 7.45 15.11
CA ALA A 41 -1.09 8.35 14.05
C ALA A 41 -0.81 7.82 12.63
N GLY A 42 0.10 6.84 12.49
CA GLY A 42 0.38 6.17 11.22
C GLY A 42 -0.51 4.96 10.95
N GLU A 43 -1.39 4.58 11.87
CA GLU A 43 -2.28 3.44 11.68
C GLU A 43 -3.20 3.63 10.47
N GLY A 44 -3.40 2.55 9.69
CA GLY A 44 -4.11 2.61 8.42
C GLY A 44 -3.32 3.21 7.24
N TYR A 45 -2.04 3.56 7.40
CA TYR A 45 -1.16 4.03 6.33
C TYR A 45 0.03 3.10 6.11
N LEU A 46 0.67 3.20 4.94
CA LEU A 46 1.92 2.52 4.60
C LEU A 46 2.98 3.53 4.17
N ARG A 47 4.24 3.22 4.46
CA ARG A 47 5.39 3.96 3.95
C ARG A 47 6.07 3.20 2.81
N LEU A 48 6.28 3.90 1.70
CA LEU A 48 6.95 3.40 0.51
C LEU A 48 8.32 4.07 0.34
N SER A 49 9.32 3.28 -0.09
CA SER A 49 10.58 3.81 -0.59
C SER A 49 10.52 3.89 -2.11
N PHE A 50 10.72 5.08 -2.67
CA PHE A 50 10.79 5.28 -4.12
C PHE A 50 12.23 5.34 -4.64
N ALA A 51 13.23 5.13 -3.77
CA ALA A 51 14.65 5.13 -4.13
C ALA A 51 15.05 3.82 -4.82
N ALA A 52 14.50 3.59 -6.02
CA ALA A 52 14.73 2.39 -6.84
C ALA A 52 14.72 2.75 -8.33
N PRO A 53 15.25 1.88 -9.22
CA PRO A 53 15.17 2.11 -10.66
C PRO A 53 13.73 2.26 -11.15
N GLN A 54 13.51 3.13 -12.14
CA GLN A 54 12.16 3.42 -12.66
C GLN A 54 11.38 2.19 -13.13
N GLN A 55 12.08 1.19 -13.69
CA GLN A 55 11.45 -0.08 -14.10
C GLN A 55 10.88 -0.85 -12.91
N VAL A 56 11.56 -0.83 -11.76
CA VAL A 56 11.10 -1.45 -10.52
C VAL A 56 9.89 -0.71 -9.97
N LEU A 57 9.93 0.63 -9.97
CA LEU A 57 8.79 1.44 -9.52
C LEU A 57 7.56 1.23 -10.41
N ALA A 58 7.73 1.20 -11.73
CA ALA A 58 6.65 0.95 -12.67
C ALA A 58 6.02 -0.44 -12.47
N GLU A 59 6.84 -1.45 -12.18
CA GLU A 59 6.36 -2.80 -11.84
C GLU A 59 5.61 -2.83 -10.50
N ALA A 60 6.14 -2.18 -9.47
CA ALA A 60 5.47 -2.10 -8.18
C ALA A 60 4.09 -1.44 -8.30
N VAL A 61 3.97 -0.35 -9.07
CA VAL A 61 2.69 0.32 -9.32
C VAL A 61 1.71 -0.59 -10.06
N ARG A 62 2.15 -1.33 -11.09
CA ARG A 62 1.30 -2.32 -11.78
C ARG A 62 0.78 -3.40 -10.83
N ARG A 63 1.64 -3.91 -9.95
CA ARG A 63 1.24 -4.92 -8.96
C ARG A 63 0.27 -4.38 -7.92
N LEU A 64 0.41 -3.12 -7.51
CA LEU A 64 -0.55 -2.44 -6.64
C LEU A 64 -1.94 -2.32 -7.29
N ASP A 65 -1.99 -1.97 -8.57
CA ASP A 65 -3.24 -1.88 -9.35
C ASP A 65 -3.98 -3.24 -9.43
N THR A 66 -3.23 -4.31 -9.71
CA THR A 66 -3.75 -5.69 -9.69
C THR A 66 -4.22 -6.11 -8.30
N PHE A 67 -3.47 -5.76 -7.25
CA PHE A 67 -3.83 -6.06 -5.86
C PHE A 67 -5.15 -5.39 -5.48
N GLN A 68 -5.31 -4.10 -5.79
CA GLN A 68 -6.55 -3.35 -5.57
C GLN A 68 -7.74 -4.04 -6.25
N SER A 69 -7.62 -4.39 -7.54
CA SER A 69 -8.72 -4.97 -8.32
C SER A 69 -9.17 -6.37 -7.84
N THR A 70 -8.34 -7.06 -7.06
CA THR A 70 -8.60 -8.45 -6.63
C THR A 70 -9.08 -8.53 -5.17
N HIS A 71 -8.71 -7.56 -4.33
CA HIS A 71 -8.92 -7.62 -2.87
C HIS A 71 -9.78 -6.47 -2.31
N LEU A 72 -10.16 -5.49 -3.14
CA LEU A 72 -11.03 -4.37 -2.79
C LEU A 72 -12.16 -4.23 -3.81
#